data_AF-A0A225DPR9-F1
#
_entry.id   AF-A0A225DPR9-F1
#
_cell.length_a   1.000
_cell.length_b   1.000
_cell.length_c   1.000
_cell.angle_alpha   90.00
_cell.angle_beta   90.00
_cell.angle_gamma   90.00
#
_symmetry.space_group_name_H-M   'P 1'
#
loop_
_entity.id
_entity.type
_entity.pdbx_description
1 polymer ?
#
loop_
_entity_poly.entity_id
_entity_poly.type
_entity_poly.pdbx_seq_one_letter_code
_entity_poly.pdbx_strand_id
1 'polypeptide(L)'
;MGDINGDGVGDLIVSAGFGGGPRIAIYDGKSVAANAPKELVPDFFAFESSLRNGAYVTAGDLTGKGYADLIFGAGPGGGPRVRVVDPEALLAAGSFQSLDDPSVADVGLADFFAGDTNNRGGVRVAVADLDGSSQASLIVGSGQGAGANVTAYTGKAIMASPGTPAEEFTFDALPGFTGGVFVG
;
A
#
# COMPACT_ATOMS: atom_id res chain seq x y z
N MET A 1 0.88 7.50 -6.86
CA MET A 1 2.08 7.77 -7.70
C MET A 1 3.25 7.98 -6.76
N GLY A 2 4.47 7.72 -7.21
CA GLY A 2 5.72 7.89 -6.46
C GLY A 2 6.90 7.50 -7.34
N ASP A 3 8.12 7.95 -7.04
CA ASP A 3 9.31 7.51 -7.78
C ASP A 3 9.66 6.07 -7.37
N ILE A 4 9.32 5.09 -8.22
CA ILE A 4 9.42 3.66 -7.91
C ILE A 4 10.74 3.08 -8.46
N ASN A 5 11.21 3.60 -9.59
CA ASN A 5 12.45 3.15 -10.23
C ASN A 5 13.69 4.00 -9.85
N GLY A 6 13.53 5.05 -9.03
CA GLY A 6 14.61 5.88 -8.52
C GLY A 6 15.19 6.87 -9.54
N ASP A 7 14.43 7.21 -10.58
CA ASP A 7 14.90 8.05 -11.68
C ASP A 7 14.59 9.55 -11.51
N GLY A 8 14.01 9.92 -10.36
CA GLY A 8 13.60 11.28 -10.00
C GLY A 8 12.25 11.71 -10.56
N VAL A 9 11.52 10.84 -11.25
CA VAL A 9 10.18 11.11 -11.79
C VAL A 9 9.15 10.18 -11.16
N GLY A 10 7.97 10.72 -10.85
CA GLY A 10 6.88 9.92 -10.29
C GLY A 10 6.30 8.92 -11.28
N ASP A 11 6.26 7.65 -10.89
CA ASP A 11 5.67 6.53 -11.60
C ASP A 11 4.19 6.32 -11.24
N LEU A 12 3.47 5.67 -12.14
CA LEU A 12 2.04 5.40 -12.02
C LEU A 12 1.78 3.99 -11.51
N ILE A 13 1.02 3.88 -10.42
CA ILE A 13 0.55 2.60 -9.87
C ILE A 13 -0.95 2.53 -10.11
N VAL A 14 -1.39 1.43 -10.70
CA VAL A 14 -2.80 1.15 -11.01
C VAL A 14 -3.22 -0.10 -10.29
N SER A 15 -4.37 -0.05 -9.62
CA SER A 15 -5.02 -1.19 -9.01
C SER A 15 -6.32 -1.50 -9.72
N ALA A 16 -6.60 -2.77 -9.95
CA ALA A 16 -7.88 -3.18 -10.46
C ALA A 16 -8.99 -2.94 -9.44
N GLY A 17 -10.14 -2.46 -9.92
CA GLY A 17 -11.34 -2.31 -9.12
C GLY A 17 -12.05 -3.64 -8.86
N PHE A 18 -13.29 -3.53 -8.37
CA PHE A 18 -14.17 -4.67 -8.15
C PHE A 18 -14.31 -5.56 -9.40
N GLY A 19 -14.18 -6.87 -9.23
CA GLY A 19 -14.15 -7.90 -10.27
C GLY A 19 -12.75 -8.26 -10.78
N GLY A 20 -11.77 -7.35 -10.68
CA GLY A 20 -10.41 -7.57 -11.21
C GLY A 20 -9.44 -8.24 -10.23
N GLY A 21 -9.81 -8.33 -8.94
CA GLY A 21 -8.91 -8.80 -7.88
C GLY A 21 -7.86 -7.76 -7.47
N PRO A 22 -6.99 -8.08 -6.50
CA PRO A 22 -5.94 -7.18 -6.00
C PRO A 22 -4.77 -7.07 -6.99
N ARG A 23 -5.09 -6.93 -8.29
CA ARG A 23 -4.14 -6.88 -9.41
C ARG A 23 -3.55 -5.49 -9.52
N ILE A 24 -2.23 -5.41 -9.55
CA ILE A 24 -1.44 -4.18 -9.59
C ILE A 24 -0.64 -4.14 -10.88
N ALA A 25 -0.68 -3.00 -11.56
CA ALA A 25 0.21 -2.67 -12.66
C ALA A 25 0.99 -1.40 -12.33
N ILE A 26 2.28 -1.36 -12.69
CA ILE A 26 3.16 -0.22 -12.39
C ILE A 26 3.79 0.24 -13.70
N TYR A 27 3.63 1.52 -14.02
CA TYR A 27 4.09 2.12 -15.26
C TYR A 27 5.13 3.21 -15.00
N ASP A 28 6.15 3.23 -15.85
CA ASP A 28 7.16 4.28 -15.89
C ASP A 28 6.51 5.65 -16.18
N GLY A 29 6.71 6.61 -15.29
CA GLY A 29 6.05 7.92 -15.36
C GLY A 29 6.39 8.71 -16.63
N LYS A 30 7.65 8.64 -17.08
CA LYS A 30 8.11 9.31 -18.31
C LYS A 30 7.41 8.75 -19.54
N SER A 31 7.25 7.43 -19.60
CA SER A 31 6.57 6.72 -20.68
C SER A 31 5.07 7.05 -20.74
N VAL A 32 4.42 7.15 -19.59
CA VAL A 32 3.01 7.55 -19.48
C VAL A 32 2.83 9.00 -19.97
N ALA A 33 3.69 9.91 -19.51
CA ALA A 33 3.67 11.31 -19.95
C ALA A 33 3.93 11.46 -21.46
N ALA A 34 4.71 10.57 -22.05
CA ALA A 34 4.98 10.50 -23.49
C ALA A 34 3.87 9.78 -24.30
N ASN A 35 2.75 9.38 -23.67
CA ASN A 35 1.66 8.63 -24.30
C ASN A 35 2.12 7.28 -24.91
N ALA A 36 3.12 6.65 -24.30
CA ALA A 36 3.62 5.32 -24.64
C ALA A 36 3.86 4.49 -23.36
N PRO A 37 2.80 4.16 -22.60
CA PRO A 37 2.95 3.55 -21.27
C PRO A 37 3.76 2.25 -21.32
N LYS A 38 4.79 2.17 -20.48
CA LYS A 38 5.66 1.01 -20.31
C LYS A 38 5.54 0.50 -18.89
N GLU A 39 5.19 -0.77 -18.74
CA GLU A 39 5.22 -1.43 -17.44
C GLU A 39 6.65 -1.57 -16.93
N LEU A 40 6.88 -1.29 -15.64
CA LEU A 40 8.17 -1.48 -14.99
C LEU A 40 8.43 -2.97 -14.71
N VAL A 41 7.38 -3.70 -14.37
CA VAL A 41 7.32 -5.16 -14.21
C VAL A 41 5.96 -5.67 -14.70
N PRO A 42 5.83 -6.94 -15.10
CA PRO A 42 4.52 -7.53 -15.37
C PRO A 42 3.58 -7.35 -14.17
N ASP A 43 2.30 -7.18 -14.45
CA ASP A 43 1.29 -7.06 -13.39
C ASP A 43 1.23 -8.31 -12.50
N PHE A 44 0.84 -8.11 -11.24
CA PHE A 44 0.81 -9.16 -10.22
C PHE A 44 -0.33 -8.93 -9.21
N PHE A 45 -0.63 -9.93 -8.38
CA PHE A 45 -1.58 -9.81 -7.28
C PHE A 45 -0.87 -9.41 -5.97
N ALA A 46 -1.30 -8.30 -5.34
CA ALA A 46 -0.74 -7.83 -4.07
C ALA A 46 -1.24 -8.62 -2.84
N PHE A 47 -2.38 -9.29 -2.98
CA PHE A 47 -3.00 -10.17 -1.99
C PHE A 47 -3.43 -11.47 -2.68
N GLU A 48 -4.15 -12.34 -1.98
CA GLU A 48 -4.53 -13.66 -2.47
C GLU A 48 -5.24 -13.56 -3.83
N SER A 49 -4.72 -14.29 -4.84
CA SER A 49 -5.18 -14.21 -6.23
C SER A 49 -6.60 -14.73 -6.47
N SER A 50 -7.23 -15.32 -5.44
CA SER A 50 -8.65 -15.72 -5.44
C SER A 50 -9.60 -14.56 -5.10
N LEU A 51 -9.09 -13.47 -4.52
CA LEU A 51 -9.88 -12.29 -4.18
C LEU A 51 -10.28 -11.51 -5.43
N ARG A 52 -11.45 -10.87 -5.40
CA ARG A 52 -12.00 -10.12 -6.55
C ARG A 52 -12.36 -8.67 -6.23
N ASN A 53 -12.08 -8.20 -5.03
CA ASN A 53 -12.60 -6.91 -4.55
C ASN A 53 -11.60 -5.75 -4.71
N GLY A 54 -10.52 -5.94 -5.47
CA GLY A 54 -9.50 -4.92 -5.66
C GLY A 54 -8.55 -4.77 -4.46
N ALA A 55 -7.70 -3.74 -4.56
CA ALA A 55 -6.83 -3.27 -3.49
C ALA A 55 -6.75 -1.75 -3.51
N TYR A 56 -6.46 -1.15 -2.37
CA TYR A 56 -6.06 0.25 -2.25
C TYR A 56 -4.54 0.34 -2.38
N VAL A 57 -4.05 1.40 -3.03
CA VAL A 57 -2.62 1.56 -3.33
C VAL A 57 -2.16 2.96 -3.03
N THR A 58 -0.94 3.07 -2.51
CA THR A 58 -0.20 4.32 -2.40
C THR A 58 1.30 4.04 -2.51
N ALA A 59 2.11 5.09 -2.57
CA ALA A 59 3.56 4.97 -2.55
C ALA A 59 4.19 6.16 -1.84
N GLY A 60 5.21 5.89 -1.01
CA GLY A 60 5.97 6.90 -0.27
C GLY A 60 7.19 6.29 0.39
N ASP A 61 8.21 7.10 0.65
CA ASP A 61 9.49 6.64 1.20
C ASP A 61 9.38 6.36 2.71
N LEU A 62 8.94 5.16 3.08
CA LEU A 62 8.84 4.72 4.48
C LEU A 62 10.20 4.33 5.05
N THR A 63 11.12 3.92 4.18
CA THR A 63 12.46 3.47 4.55
C THR A 63 13.47 4.61 4.71
N GLY A 64 13.22 5.76 4.07
CA GLY A 64 14.09 6.94 4.09
C GLY A 64 15.28 6.84 3.12
N LYS A 65 15.13 6.06 2.04
CA LYS A 65 16.20 5.79 1.06
C LYS A 65 16.20 6.73 -0.14
N GLY A 66 15.23 7.64 -0.22
CA GLY A 66 15.14 8.68 -1.24
C GLY A 66 14.28 8.32 -2.46
N TYR A 67 13.64 7.14 -2.47
CA TYR A 67 12.63 6.75 -3.46
C TYR A 67 11.46 6.03 -2.77
N ALA A 68 10.30 5.98 -3.42
CA ALA A 68 9.06 5.61 -2.77
C ALA A 68 8.90 4.10 -2.61
N ASP A 69 8.50 3.63 -1.43
CA ASP A 69 8.10 2.24 -1.21
C ASP A 69 6.65 2.00 -1.69
N LEU A 70 6.34 0.77 -2.09
CA LEU A 70 5.01 0.37 -2.56
C LEU A 70 4.15 -0.09 -1.39
N ILE A 71 2.94 0.45 -1.27
CA ILE A 71 2.06 0.19 -0.13
C ILE A 71 0.68 -0.24 -0.63
N PHE A 72 0.22 -1.38 -0.13
CA PHE A 72 -1.05 -2.01 -0.52
C PHE A 72 -1.95 -2.17 0.70
N GLY A 73 -3.18 -1.67 0.60
CA GLY A 73 -4.26 -1.94 1.54
C GLY A 73 -5.26 -2.92 0.94
N ALA A 74 -5.67 -3.94 1.70
CA ALA A 74 -6.66 -4.89 1.22
C ALA A 74 -8.00 -4.19 0.88
N GLY A 75 -8.60 -4.56 -0.25
CA GLY A 75 -9.87 -4.00 -0.72
C GLY A 75 -11.07 -4.41 0.14
N PRO A 76 -12.28 -3.91 -0.19
CA PRO A 76 -13.53 -4.32 0.47
C PRO A 76 -13.70 -5.85 0.53
N GLY A 77 -14.28 -6.40 1.59
CA GLY A 77 -14.36 -7.84 1.82
C GLY A 77 -13.07 -8.49 2.35
N GLY A 78 -11.92 -7.81 2.27
CA GLY A 78 -10.67 -8.19 2.92
C GLY A 78 -10.56 -7.63 4.35
N GLY A 79 -9.70 -8.23 5.16
CA GLY A 79 -9.32 -7.68 6.47
C GLY A 79 -8.60 -6.33 6.34
N PRO A 80 -8.33 -5.60 7.44
CA PRO A 80 -7.58 -4.35 7.38
C PRO A 80 -6.08 -4.59 7.23
N ARG A 81 -5.67 -5.43 6.27
CA ARG A 81 -4.29 -5.85 6.04
C ARG A 81 -3.56 -4.84 5.18
N VAL A 82 -2.37 -4.46 5.61
CA VAL A 82 -1.43 -3.61 4.89
C VAL A 82 -0.20 -4.42 4.54
N ARG A 83 0.27 -4.33 3.30
CA ARG A 83 1.59 -4.81 2.88
C ARG A 83 2.44 -3.66 2.37
N VAL A 84 3.71 -3.67 2.74
CA VAL A 84 4.73 -2.73 2.25
C VAL A 84 5.78 -3.54 1.51
N VAL A 85 6.20 -3.07 0.34
CA VAL A 85 7.12 -3.76 -0.57
C VAL A 85 8.24 -2.82 -0.98
N ASP A 86 9.46 -3.36 -1.01
CA ASP A 86 10.62 -2.71 -1.59
C ASP A 86 10.54 -2.79 -3.12
N PRO A 87 10.38 -1.66 -3.82
CA PRO A 87 10.30 -1.71 -5.27
C PRO A 87 11.63 -2.07 -5.92
N GLU A 88 12.79 -1.80 -5.33
CA GLU A 88 14.07 -2.20 -5.94
C GLU A 88 14.16 -3.73 -6.03
N ALA A 89 13.84 -4.41 -4.93
CA ALA A 89 13.75 -5.86 -4.90
C ALA A 89 12.65 -6.40 -5.83
N LEU A 90 11.50 -5.73 -5.90
CA LEU A 90 10.39 -6.09 -6.80
C LEU A 90 10.79 -6.02 -8.27
N LEU A 91 11.44 -4.92 -8.69
CA LEU A 91 11.89 -4.70 -10.05
C LEU A 91 12.98 -5.70 -10.43
N ALA A 92 13.87 -6.04 -9.49
CA ALA A 92 14.89 -7.07 -9.68
C ALA A 92 14.32 -8.50 -9.79
N ALA A 93 13.21 -8.80 -9.10
CA ALA A 93 12.53 -10.09 -9.17
C ALA A 93 11.89 -10.34 -10.56
N GLY A 94 11.46 -9.28 -11.24
CA GLY A 94 10.91 -9.37 -12.59
C GLY A 94 9.52 -10.02 -12.62
N SER A 95 9.38 -11.17 -13.28
CA SER A 95 8.08 -11.81 -13.53
C SER A 95 7.67 -12.78 -12.43
N PHE A 96 6.59 -12.46 -11.72
CA PHE A 96 5.92 -13.33 -10.75
C PHE A 96 4.40 -13.11 -10.84
N GLN A 97 3.60 -13.93 -10.15
CA GLN A 97 2.13 -13.83 -10.23
C GLN A 97 1.50 -13.19 -9.00
N SER A 98 2.10 -13.36 -7.82
CA SER A 98 1.56 -12.87 -6.55
C SER A 98 2.69 -12.56 -5.59
N LEU A 99 2.48 -11.60 -4.69
CA LEU A 99 3.36 -11.37 -3.54
C LEU A 99 3.35 -12.54 -2.54
N ASP A 100 2.41 -13.48 -2.66
CA ASP A 100 2.40 -14.73 -1.89
C ASP A 100 3.33 -15.81 -2.49
N ASP A 101 3.94 -15.57 -3.65
CA ASP A 101 4.89 -16.49 -4.25
C ASP A 101 6.18 -16.56 -3.40
N PRO A 102 6.58 -17.75 -2.91
CA PRO A 102 7.76 -17.89 -2.07
C PRO A 102 9.06 -17.42 -2.74
N SER A 103 9.12 -17.37 -4.07
CA SER A 103 10.29 -16.89 -4.81
C SER A 103 10.55 -15.38 -4.69
N VAL A 104 9.54 -14.61 -4.26
CA VAL A 104 9.63 -13.16 -4.05
C VAL A 104 9.36 -12.77 -2.60
N ALA A 105 9.46 -13.70 -1.65
CA ALA A 105 9.20 -13.41 -0.23
C ALA A 105 10.07 -12.25 0.31
N ASP A 106 11.29 -12.10 -0.20
CA ASP A 106 12.26 -11.08 0.23
C ASP A 106 11.93 -9.66 -0.26
N VAL A 107 10.93 -9.47 -1.13
CA VAL A 107 10.51 -8.12 -1.56
C VAL A 107 9.64 -7.42 -0.50
N GLY A 108 9.10 -8.17 0.47
CA GLY A 108 8.22 -7.65 1.50
C GLY A 108 8.99 -6.93 2.61
N LEU A 109 8.62 -5.69 2.88
CA LEU A 109 9.14 -4.89 4.00
C LEU A 109 8.27 -4.99 5.25
N ALA A 110 6.94 -5.07 5.09
CA ALA A 110 6.00 -5.20 6.19
C ALA A 110 4.69 -5.88 5.78
N ASP A 111 4.05 -6.56 6.73
CA ASP A 111 2.73 -7.18 6.56
C ASP A 111 2.02 -7.26 7.92
N PHE A 112 1.00 -6.42 8.11
CA PHE A 112 0.31 -6.28 9.38
C PHE A 112 -1.17 -5.91 9.21
N PHE A 113 -1.94 -6.00 10.29
CA PHE A 113 -3.33 -5.55 10.33
C PHE A 113 -3.45 -4.22 11.07
N ALA A 114 -4.11 -3.26 10.45
CA ALA A 114 -4.33 -1.91 10.98
C ALA A 114 -5.78 -1.75 11.48
N GLY A 115 -6.08 -2.37 12.62
CA GLY A 115 -7.41 -2.37 13.26
C GLY A 115 -7.93 -3.77 13.60
N ASP A 116 -9.24 -3.90 13.78
CA ASP A 116 -9.88 -5.18 14.12
C ASP A 116 -9.75 -6.20 12.99
N THR A 117 -9.03 -7.29 13.28
CA THR A 117 -8.76 -8.39 12.34
C THR A 117 -10.01 -9.19 11.95
N ASN A 118 -11.16 -8.97 12.60
CA ASN A 118 -12.44 -9.55 12.22
C ASN A 118 -13.22 -8.67 11.22
N ASN A 119 -12.88 -7.38 11.11
CA ASN A 119 -13.53 -6.50 10.15
C ASN A 119 -13.14 -6.91 8.71
N ARG A 120 -14.09 -6.79 7.78
CA ARG A 120 -13.90 -7.13 6.36
C ARG A 120 -14.18 -5.94 5.44
N GLY A 121 -14.05 -4.72 5.94
CA GLY A 121 -14.28 -3.48 5.20
C GLY A 121 -13.09 -3.02 4.36
N GLY A 122 -11.97 -3.75 4.40
CA GLY A 122 -10.69 -3.35 3.84
C GLY A 122 -10.00 -2.23 4.63
N VAL A 123 -8.90 -1.71 4.09
CA VAL A 123 -8.15 -0.59 4.67
C VAL A 123 -7.67 0.36 3.58
N ARG A 124 -8.05 1.64 3.67
CA ARG A 124 -7.59 2.67 2.74
C ARG A 124 -6.22 3.15 3.21
N VAL A 125 -5.33 3.46 2.28
CA VAL A 125 -3.94 3.83 2.58
C VAL A 125 -3.61 5.17 1.93
N ALA A 126 -2.88 6.00 2.66
CA ALA A 126 -2.26 7.24 2.19
C ALA A 126 -0.90 7.40 2.86
N VAL A 127 -0.06 8.28 2.32
CA VAL A 127 1.23 8.61 2.92
C VAL A 127 1.41 10.11 2.98
N ALA A 128 2.03 10.58 4.05
CA ALA A 128 2.47 11.95 4.21
C ALA A 128 3.60 11.98 5.24
N ASP A 129 4.49 12.96 5.14
CA ASP A 129 5.38 13.29 6.25
C ASP A 129 4.58 14.10 7.28
N LEU A 130 4.37 13.53 8.47
CA LEU A 130 3.60 14.14 9.56
C LEU A 130 4.48 14.67 10.69
N ASP A 131 5.74 14.25 10.75
CA ASP A 131 6.67 14.53 11.85
C ASP A 131 7.90 15.36 11.42
N GLY A 132 7.99 15.70 10.14
CA GLY A 132 9.09 16.46 9.54
C GLY A 132 10.35 15.61 9.35
N SER A 133 10.23 14.28 9.37
CA SER A 133 11.35 13.38 9.16
C SER A 133 11.58 13.12 7.66
N SER A 134 12.70 12.45 7.34
CA SER A 134 12.95 11.99 5.98
C SER A 134 12.18 10.71 5.63
N GLN A 135 11.41 10.14 6.57
CA GLN A 135 10.59 8.95 6.37
C GLN A 135 9.12 9.37 6.36
N ALA A 136 8.38 8.97 5.33
CA ALA A 136 6.94 9.18 5.32
C ALA A 136 6.26 8.41 6.47
N SER A 137 5.12 8.92 6.93
CA SER A 137 4.17 8.19 7.75
C SER A 137 3.09 7.58 6.86
N LEU A 138 2.72 6.33 7.17
CA LEU A 138 1.55 5.67 6.61
C LEU A 138 0.32 6.09 7.39
N ILE A 139 -0.69 6.60 6.70
CA ILE A 139 -2.02 6.87 7.25
C ILE A 139 -2.98 5.83 6.69
N VAL A 140 -3.77 5.22 7.57
CA VAL A 140 -4.81 4.28 7.20
C VAL A 140 -6.20 4.78 7.58
N GLY A 141 -7.15 4.53 6.69
CA GLY A 141 -8.57 4.75 6.92
C GLY A 141 -9.30 3.43 7.13
N SER A 142 -10.04 3.35 8.24
CA SER A 142 -10.83 2.16 8.59
C SER A 142 -11.87 1.79 7.53
N GLY A 143 -12.12 0.49 7.42
CA GLY A 143 -13.11 -0.09 6.51
C GLY A 143 -14.56 0.12 6.94
N GLN A 144 -15.48 -0.21 6.03
CA GLN A 144 -16.91 -0.26 6.37
C GLN A 144 -17.14 -1.17 7.60
N GLY A 145 -17.95 -0.71 8.54
CA GLY A 145 -18.25 -1.41 9.80
C GLY A 145 -17.18 -1.25 10.88
N ALA A 146 -16.04 -0.60 10.62
CA ALA A 146 -14.99 -0.33 11.60
C ALA A 146 -15.01 1.11 12.17
N GLY A 147 -16.10 1.85 11.89
CA GLY A 147 -16.21 3.25 12.28
C GLY A 147 -15.62 4.20 11.25
N ALA A 148 -15.14 5.35 11.72
CA ALA A 148 -14.45 6.36 10.93
C ALA A 148 -13.05 6.65 11.50
N ASN A 149 -12.41 5.62 12.04
CA ASN A 149 -11.06 5.71 12.59
C ASN A 149 -10.02 5.97 11.50
N VAL A 150 -9.13 6.92 11.78
CA VAL A 150 -7.90 7.21 11.04
C VAL A 150 -6.73 6.90 11.98
N THR A 151 -5.81 6.05 11.53
CA THR A 151 -4.63 5.65 12.31
C THR A 151 -3.37 5.94 11.50
N ALA A 152 -2.32 6.42 12.15
CA ALA A 152 -1.03 6.66 11.51
C ALA A 152 0.07 5.79 12.11
N TYR A 153 1.06 5.47 11.28
CA TYR A 153 2.27 4.73 11.64
C TYR A 153 3.47 5.43 11.00
N THR A 154 4.50 5.76 11.78
CA THR A 154 5.74 6.30 11.20
C THR A 154 6.47 5.21 10.42
N GLY A 155 7.17 5.57 9.34
CA GLY A 155 8.04 4.65 8.60
C GLY A 155 9.02 3.93 9.53
N LYS A 156 9.59 4.66 10.50
CA LYS A 156 10.45 4.10 11.56
C LYS A 156 9.78 3.00 12.38
N ALA A 157 8.52 3.20 12.80
CA ALA A 157 7.79 2.20 13.58
C ALA A 157 7.47 0.95 12.74
N ILE A 158 7.15 1.13 11.46
CA ILE A 158 6.94 0.03 10.51
C ILE A 158 8.23 -0.78 10.34
N MET A 159 9.36 -0.13 10.10
CA MET A 159 10.64 -0.81 9.93
C MET A 159 11.16 -1.47 11.22
N ALA A 160 10.82 -0.93 12.39
CA ALA A 160 11.20 -1.51 13.67
C ALA A 160 10.39 -2.77 14.04
N SER A 161 9.14 -2.88 13.57
CA SER A 161 8.24 -3.99 13.89
C SER A 161 7.25 -4.27 12.76
N PRO A 162 7.71 -4.88 11.65
CA PRO A 162 6.96 -4.96 10.39
C PRO A 162 5.66 -5.78 10.44
N GLY A 163 5.48 -6.63 11.46
CA GLY A 163 4.24 -7.40 11.67
C GLY A 163 3.26 -6.76 12.64
N THR A 164 3.71 -5.82 13.48
CA THR A 164 2.93 -5.18 14.54
C THR A 164 3.49 -3.79 14.87
N PRO A 165 3.46 -2.84 13.93
CA PRO A 165 4.04 -1.52 14.17
C PRO A 165 3.26 -0.77 15.25
N ALA A 166 3.98 0.03 16.03
CA ALA A 166 3.35 0.91 17.01
C ALA A 166 2.58 2.02 16.29
N GLU A 167 1.34 2.26 16.72
CA GLU A 167 0.53 3.38 16.25
C GLU A 167 1.17 4.69 16.71
N GLU A 168 1.29 5.65 15.80
CA GLU A 168 1.68 7.02 16.12
C GLU A 168 0.51 7.75 16.79
N PHE A 169 -0.68 7.64 16.18
CA PHE A 169 -1.95 8.09 16.75
C PHE A 169 -3.12 7.35 16.10
N THR A 170 -4.27 7.43 16.75
CA THR A 170 -5.56 7.05 16.17
C THR A 170 -6.65 8.00 16.66
N PHE A 171 -7.62 8.34 15.81
CA PHE A 171 -8.79 9.13 16.19
C PHE A 171 -10.02 8.82 15.32
N ASP A 172 -11.21 9.04 15.86
CA ASP A 172 -12.48 8.93 15.12
C ASP A 172 -12.75 10.24 14.35
N ALA A 173 -12.58 10.21 13.04
CA ALA A 173 -12.70 11.40 12.19
C ALA A 173 -14.15 11.84 11.98
N LEU A 174 -15.12 10.91 12.10
CA LEU A 174 -16.54 11.18 11.89
C LEU A 174 -17.36 10.41 12.95
N PRO A 175 -17.48 10.94 14.18
CA PRO A 175 -18.13 10.24 15.29
C PRO A 175 -19.53 9.71 14.97
N GLY A 176 -19.73 8.42 15.21
CA GLY A 176 -21.00 7.72 14.94
C GLY A 176 -21.19 7.26 13.49
N PHE A 177 -20.29 7.61 12.58
CA PHE A 177 -20.31 7.09 11.21
C PHE A 177 -19.58 5.73 11.14
N THR A 178 -20.20 4.76 10.46
CA THR A 178 -19.67 3.39 10.33
C THR A 178 -19.40 2.98 8.89
N GLY A 179 -19.46 3.93 7.94
CA GLY A 179 -19.24 3.67 6.52
C GLY A 179 -17.78 3.43 6.13
N GLY A 180 -16.84 3.57 7.08
CA GLY A 180 -15.41 3.63 6.80
C GLY A 180 -14.99 5.03 6.33
N VAL A 181 -13.68 5.26 6.23
CA VAL A 181 -13.13 6.56 5.80
C VAL A 181 -12.06 6.37 4.74
N PHE A 182 -11.95 7.36 3.87
CA PHE A 182 -10.89 7.45 2.87
C PHE A 182 -9.85 8.47 3.33
N VAL A 183 -8.60 8.18 3.03
CA VAL A 183 -7.43 9.02 3.24
C VAL A 183 -6.71 9.14 1.89
N GLY A 184 -6.09 10.29 1.59
CA GLY A 184 -5.43 10.55 0.31
C GLY A 184 -4.86 11.94 0.22
#